data_AF-A0A7C2LHV2-F1
#
_entry.id   AF-A0A7C2LHV2-F1
#
_cell.length_a   1.000
_cell.length_b   1.000
_cell.length_c   1.000
_cell.angle_alpha   90.00
_cell.angle_beta   90.00
_cell.angle_gamma   90.00
#
_symmetry.space_group_name_H-M   'P 1'
#
loop_
_entity.id
_entity.type
_entity.pdbx_description
1 polymer ?
#
loop_
_entity_poly.entity_id
_entity_poly.type
_entity_poly.pdbx_seq_one_letter_code
_entity_poly.pdbx_strand_id
1 'polypeptide(L)'
;MPFINMISERREQQARLIRRRKQLLAVLLTEVGVLAGVFSFLGMSNMSLQARLHRAQQEIKKLQPTLELIAKTERDTQALMPKLRTLSEAQQHTERWYATINGIARCLPADVWLTGITSSQAQDSEKKKQTTLITLTGSTLTQQQVGEMMLRLNTIPTFEKVELHYTQQRSYNNFETVDFEVAARMQTPEEKEGKDEAGSS
;
A
#
# COMPACT_ATOMS: atom_id res chain seq x y z
N MET A 1 -69.86 -91.82 -32.29
CA MET A 1 -69.05 -90.59 -32.49
C MET A 1 -68.86 -89.94 -31.13
N PRO A 2 -67.66 -89.95 -30.53
CA PRO A 2 -67.46 -89.36 -29.20
C PRO A 2 -67.23 -87.85 -29.32
N PHE A 3 -67.98 -87.07 -28.55
CA PHE A 3 -67.75 -85.63 -28.39
C PHE A 3 -66.47 -85.42 -27.58
N ILE A 4 -65.40 -85.06 -28.28
CA ILE A 4 -64.16 -84.61 -27.66
C ILE A 4 -64.46 -83.32 -26.91
N ASN A 5 -64.35 -83.38 -25.59
CA ASN A 5 -64.66 -82.27 -24.69
C ASN A 5 -63.58 -81.18 -24.81
N MET A 6 -63.73 -80.28 -25.79
CA MET A 6 -62.84 -79.14 -26.03
C MET A 6 -63.00 -77.99 -25.00
N ILE A 7 -63.81 -78.17 -23.95
CA ILE A 7 -64.07 -77.12 -22.94
C ILE A 7 -63.03 -77.17 -21.80
N SER A 8 -62.45 -78.34 -21.51
CA SER A 8 -61.40 -78.49 -20.50
C SER A 8 -60.10 -77.80 -20.90
N GLU A 9 -59.70 -77.94 -22.17
CA GLU A 9 -58.45 -77.35 -22.67
C GLU A 9 -58.48 -75.82 -22.69
N ARG A 10 -59.63 -75.20 -23.01
CA ARG A 10 -59.79 -73.74 -22.98
C ARG A 10 -59.72 -73.16 -21.55
N ARG A 11 -60.24 -73.87 -20.54
CA ARG A 11 -60.16 -73.43 -19.13
C ARG A 11 -58.73 -73.50 -18.59
N GLU A 12 -57.97 -74.51 -18.99
CA GLU A 12 -56.54 -74.59 -18.64
C GLU A 12 -55.72 -73.48 -19.31
N GLN A 13 -55.97 -73.19 -20.58
CA GLN A 13 -55.31 -72.10 -21.29
C GLN A 13 -55.65 -70.73 -20.65
N GLN A 14 -56.93 -70.49 -20.32
CA GLN A 14 -57.36 -69.27 -19.64
C GLN A 14 -56.75 -69.15 -18.23
N ALA A 15 -56.69 -70.24 -17.45
CA ALA A 15 -56.06 -70.23 -16.13
C ALA A 15 -54.55 -69.92 -16.20
N ARG A 16 -53.84 -70.45 -17.20
CA ARG A 16 -52.42 -70.15 -17.46
C ARG A 16 -52.21 -68.68 -17.83
N LEU A 17 -53.09 -68.12 -18.68
CA LEU A 17 -53.04 -66.70 -19.06
C LEU A 17 -53.34 -65.77 -17.88
N ILE A 18 -54.30 -66.12 -17.01
CA ILE A 18 -54.61 -65.33 -15.80
C ILE A 18 -53.44 -65.36 -14.82
N ARG A 19 -52.78 -66.51 -14.62
CA ARG A 19 -51.59 -66.62 -13.77
C ARG A 19 -50.42 -65.79 -14.32
N ARG A 20 -50.14 -65.89 -15.63
CA ARG A 20 -49.12 -65.08 -16.30
C ARG A 20 -49.44 -63.59 -16.20
N ARG A 21 -50.70 -63.19 -16.39
CA ARG A 21 -51.14 -61.78 -16.27
C ARG A 21 -50.97 -61.26 -14.84
N LYS A 22 -51.29 -62.04 -13.81
CA LYS A 22 -51.05 -61.68 -12.41
C LYS A 22 -49.55 -61.54 -12.09
N GLN A 23 -48.71 -62.44 -12.63
CA GLN A 23 -47.25 -62.35 -12.48
C GLN A 23 -46.69 -61.10 -13.18
N LEU A 24 -47.14 -60.80 -14.41
CA LEU A 24 -46.73 -59.59 -15.12
C LEU A 24 -47.15 -58.31 -14.38
N LEU A 25 -48.37 -58.27 -13.83
CA LEU A 25 -48.83 -57.14 -13.01
C LEU A 25 -48.02 -57.00 -11.72
N ALA A 26 -47.66 -58.10 -11.07
CA ALA A 26 -46.83 -58.06 -9.87
C ALA A 26 -45.41 -57.55 -10.16
N VAL A 27 -44.79 -57.97 -11.26
CA VAL A 27 -43.47 -57.46 -11.70
C VAL A 27 -43.54 -55.97 -12.01
N LEU A 28 -44.56 -55.54 -12.75
CA LEU A 28 -44.75 -54.13 -13.11
C LEU A 28 -44.96 -53.24 -11.87
N LEU A 29 -45.77 -53.69 -10.90
CA LEU A 29 -45.94 -52.97 -9.63
C LEU A 29 -44.65 -52.88 -8.82
N THR A 30 -43.84 -53.94 -8.85
CA THR A 30 -42.54 -53.96 -8.17
C THR A 30 -41.58 -52.97 -8.83
N GLU A 31 -41.52 -52.96 -10.16
CA GLU A 31 -40.68 -52.04 -10.94
C GLU A 31 -41.06 -50.58 -10.70
N VAL A 32 -42.36 -50.26 -10.71
CA VAL A 32 -42.87 -48.91 -10.39
C VAL A 32 -42.52 -48.52 -8.96
N GLY A 33 -42.64 -49.45 -8.00
CA GLY A 33 -42.25 -49.21 -6.60
C GLY A 33 -40.76 -48.89 -6.44
N VAL A 34 -39.89 -49.62 -7.15
CA VAL A 34 -38.44 -49.36 -7.16
C VAL A 34 -38.14 -47.99 -7.76
N LEU A 35 -38.75 -47.66 -8.91
CA LEU A 35 -38.57 -46.36 -9.54
C LEU A 35 -39.02 -45.21 -8.62
N ALA A 36 -40.20 -45.32 -7.99
CA ALA A 36 -40.69 -44.31 -7.06
C ALA A 36 -39.76 -44.13 -5.84
N GLY A 37 -39.18 -45.23 -5.33
CA GLY A 37 -38.21 -45.20 -4.24
C GLY A 37 -36.92 -44.47 -4.64
N VAL A 38 -36.37 -44.77 -5.82
CA VAL A 38 -35.18 -44.12 -6.36
C VAL A 38 -35.42 -42.62 -6.58
N PHE A 39 -36.53 -42.24 -7.22
CA PHE A 39 -36.89 -40.83 -7.41
C PHE A 39 -37.05 -40.08 -6.09
N SER A 40 -37.67 -40.71 -5.09
CA SER A 40 -37.82 -40.11 -3.75
C SER A 40 -36.47 -39.91 -3.06
N PHE A 41 -35.56 -40.88 -3.16
CA PHE A 41 -34.21 -40.80 -2.59
C PHE A 41 -33.36 -39.70 -3.25
N LEU A 42 -33.41 -39.60 -4.59
CA LEU A 42 -32.73 -38.54 -5.33
C LEU A 42 -33.33 -37.16 -5.03
N GLY A 43 -34.66 -37.08 -4.88
CA GLY A 43 -35.35 -35.84 -4.50
C GLY A 43 -34.94 -35.33 -3.12
N MET A 44 -34.93 -36.22 -2.11
CA MET A 44 -34.47 -35.88 -0.76
C MET A 44 -33.01 -35.44 -0.74
N SER A 45 -32.14 -36.13 -1.49
CA SER A 45 -30.73 -35.79 -1.61
C SER A 45 -30.53 -34.39 -2.22
N ASN A 46 -31.21 -34.10 -3.34
CA ASN A 46 -31.18 -32.78 -3.98
C ASN A 46 -31.69 -31.66 -3.06
N MET A 47 -32.78 -31.91 -2.33
CA MET A 47 -33.34 -30.94 -1.38
C MET A 47 -32.37 -30.64 -0.23
N SER A 48 -31.65 -31.66 0.27
CA SER A 48 -30.62 -31.47 1.29
C SER A 48 -29.41 -30.67 0.77
N LEU A 49 -29.02 -30.87 -0.49
CA LEU A 49 -27.95 -30.14 -1.17
C LEU A 49 -28.34 -28.67 -1.38
N GLN A 50 -29.57 -28.41 -1.86
CA GLN A 50 -30.10 -27.05 -2.00
C GLN A 50 -30.19 -26.33 -0.65
N ALA A 51 -30.60 -27.02 0.42
CA ALA A 51 -30.62 -26.44 1.76
C ALA A 51 -29.20 -26.07 2.26
N ARG A 52 -28.20 -26.89 1.97
CA ARG A 52 -26.79 -26.58 2.28
C ARG A 52 -26.27 -25.38 1.48
N LEU A 53 -26.59 -25.29 0.18
CA LEU A 53 -26.25 -24.14 -0.65
C LEU A 53 -26.91 -22.86 -0.13
N HIS A 54 -28.19 -22.91 0.24
CA HIS A 54 -28.88 -21.75 0.82
C HIS A 54 -28.26 -21.28 2.14
N ARG A 55 -27.84 -22.21 3.02
CA ARG A 55 -27.14 -21.87 4.27
C ARG A 55 -25.77 -21.25 4.00
N ALA A 56 -24.97 -21.84 3.11
CA ALA A 56 -23.67 -21.29 2.72
C ALA A 56 -23.82 -19.88 2.09
N GLN A 57 -24.84 -19.67 1.27
CA GLN A 57 -25.13 -18.36 0.68
C GLN A 57 -25.58 -17.32 1.72
N GLN A 58 -26.31 -17.75 2.75
CA GLN A 58 -26.67 -16.88 3.88
C GLN A 58 -25.47 -16.53 4.74
N GLU A 59 -24.54 -17.46 4.96
CA GLU A 59 -23.27 -17.18 5.64
C GLU A 59 -22.44 -16.18 4.84
N ILE A 60 -22.30 -16.37 3.52
CA ILE A 60 -21.62 -15.39 2.64
C ILE A 60 -22.27 -14.01 2.72
N LYS A 61 -23.60 -13.92 2.70
CA LYS A 61 -24.33 -12.64 2.85
C LYS A 61 -24.11 -11.98 4.22
N LYS A 62 -23.93 -12.78 5.29
CA LYS A 62 -23.61 -12.25 6.62
C LYS A 62 -22.18 -11.72 6.72
N LEU A 63 -21.24 -12.27 5.92
CA LEU A 63 -19.85 -11.82 5.89
C LEU A 63 -19.58 -10.68 4.90
N GLN A 64 -20.46 -10.44 3.92
CA GLN A 64 -20.38 -9.29 3.00
C GLN A 64 -20.24 -7.92 3.71
N PRO A 65 -21.04 -7.55 4.72
CA PRO A 65 -20.91 -6.25 5.36
C PRO A 65 -19.56 -6.10 6.10
N THR A 66 -19.01 -7.20 6.63
CA THR A 66 -17.69 -7.19 7.27
C THR A 66 -16.58 -6.97 6.26
N LEU A 67 -16.67 -7.59 5.08
CA LEU A 67 -15.72 -7.36 3.99
C LEU A 67 -15.81 -5.93 3.44
N GLU A 68 -17.00 -5.34 3.36
CA GLU A 68 -17.17 -3.94 2.96
C GLU A 68 -16.62 -2.96 3.99
N LEU A 69 -16.77 -3.23 5.29
CA LEU A 69 -16.18 -2.43 6.37
C LEU A 69 -14.65 -2.49 6.35
N ILE A 70 -14.06 -3.67 6.12
CA ILE A 70 -12.61 -3.83 5.98
C ILE A 70 -12.13 -3.08 4.73
N ALA A 71 -12.81 -3.25 3.59
CA ALA A 71 -12.46 -2.57 2.34
C ALA A 71 -12.66 -1.05 2.38
N LYS A 72 -13.57 -0.53 3.22
CA LYS A 72 -13.68 0.92 3.47
C LYS A 72 -12.54 1.40 4.36
N THR A 73 -12.28 0.71 5.46
CA THR A 73 -11.22 1.07 6.40
C THR A 73 -9.85 1.05 5.72
N GLU A 74 -9.58 0.08 4.85
CA GLU A 74 -8.33 0.00 4.11
C GLU A 74 -8.18 1.11 3.04
N ARG A 75 -9.27 1.54 2.42
CA ARG A 75 -9.23 2.71 1.53
C ARG A 75 -8.99 4.00 2.30
N ASP A 76 -9.61 4.15 3.46
CA ASP A 76 -9.44 5.34 4.30
C ASP A 76 -8.01 5.41 4.86
N THR A 77 -7.41 4.28 5.26
CA THR A 77 -6.00 4.24 5.69
C THR A 77 -5.04 4.52 4.53
N GLN A 78 -5.27 3.94 3.36
CA GLN A 78 -4.46 4.23 2.15
C GLN A 78 -4.57 5.70 1.73
N ALA A 79 -5.74 6.34 1.91
CA ALA A 79 -5.92 7.76 1.63
C ALA A 79 -5.23 8.68 2.66
N LEU A 80 -5.02 8.20 3.89
CA LEU A 80 -4.36 8.94 4.98
C LEU A 80 -2.83 8.75 5.00
N MET A 81 -2.32 7.62 4.53
CA MET A 81 -0.87 7.37 4.39
C MET A 81 -0.10 8.47 3.66
N PRO A 82 -0.52 9.00 2.48
CA PRO A 82 0.23 10.04 1.80
C PRO A 82 0.26 11.34 2.62
N LYS A 83 -0.77 11.64 3.41
CA LYS A 83 -0.79 12.83 4.28
C LYS A 83 0.16 12.69 5.47
N LEU A 84 0.26 11.49 6.04
CA LEU A 84 1.21 11.22 7.13
C LEU A 84 2.65 11.27 6.62
N ARG A 85 2.90 10.73 5.42
CA ARG A 85 4.21 10.78 4.79
C ARG A 85 4.65 12.21 4.49
N THR A 86 3.79 13.02 3.85
CA THR A 86 4.13 14.42 3.56
C THR A 86 4.32 15.24 4.83
N LEU A 87 3.54 14.98 5.88
CA LEU A 87 3.71 15.65 7.17
C LEU A 87 5.04 15.28 7.83
N SER A 88 5.39 13.99 7.86
CA SER A 88 6.66 13.51 8.42
C SER A 88 7.86 14.06 7.64
N GLU A 89 7.80 14.05 6.31
CA GLU A 89 8.84 14.64 5.45
C GLU A 89 8.97 16.13 5.73
N ALA A 90 7.86 16.88 5.77
CA ALA A 90 7.86 18.31 6.07
C ALA A 90 8.42 18.62 7.47
N GLN A 91 8.10 17.80 8.48
CA GLN A 91 8.63 17.96 9.83
C GLN A 91 10.14 17.74 9.86
N GLN A 92 10.65 16.68 9.22
CA GLN A 92 12.09 16.41 9.14
C GLN A 92 12.85 17.52 8.39
N HIS A 93 12.29 18.03 7.29
CA HIS A 93 12.85 19.17 6.58
C HIS A 93 12.89 20.43 7.45
N THR A 94 11.83 20.69 8.21
CA THR A 94 11.75 21.86 9.11
C THR A 94 12.76 21.77 10.25
N GLU A 95 12.88 20.61 10.89
CA GLU A 95 13.84 20.38 11.96
C GLU A 95 15.29 20.55 11.48
N ARG A 96 15.60 20.04 10.28
CA ARG A 96 16.91 20.21 9.64
C ARG A 96 17.22 21.69 9.35
N TRP A 97 16.26 22.43 8.81
CA TRP A 97 16.42 23.87 8.59
C TRP A 97 16.64 24.62 9.89
N TYR A 98 15.89 24.29 10.94
CA TYR A 98 16.06 24.88 12.26
C TYR A 98 17.48 24.62 12.82
N ALA A 99 17.96 23.38 12.75
CA ALA A 99 19.31 23.03 13.19
C ALA A 99 20.39 23.78 12.38
N THR A 100 20.20 23.91 11.08
CA THR A 100 21.14 24.61 10.18
C THR A 100 21.22 26.10 10.50
N ILE A 101 20.07 26.78 10.61
CA ILE A 101 20.02 28.22 10.90
C ILE A 101 20.54 28.50 12.32
N ASN A 102 20.19 27.67 13.30
CA ASN A 102 20.72 27.80 14.67
C ASN A 102 22.24 27.56 14.71
N GLY A 103 22.75 26.60 13.92
CA GLY A 103 24.18 26.38 13.75
C GLY A 103 24.90 27.61 13.19
N ILE A 104 24.36 28.19 12.11
CA ILE A 104 24.87 29.43 11.53
C ILE A 104 24.87 30.55 12.57
N ALA A 105 23.75 30.77 13.26
CA ALA A 105 23.61 31.83 14.26
C ALA A 105 24.64 31.72 15.40
N ARG A 106 24.99 30.50 15.83
CA ARG A 106 25.99 30.26 16.87
C ARG A 106 27.43 30.48 16.40
N CYS A 107 27.68 30.33 15.10
CA CYS A 107 29.02 30.46 14.52
C CYS A 107 29.35 31.90 14.08
N LEU A 108 28.36 32.78 13.97
CA LEU A 108 28.57 34.19 13.61
C LEU A 108 29.32 34.94 14.73
N PRO A 109 30.46 35.59 14.42
CA PRO A 109 31.10 36.53 15.34
C PRO A 109 30.24 37.77 15.61
N ALA A 110 30.49 38.47 16.72
CA ALA A 110 29.67 39.62 17.16
C ALA A 110 29.61 40.78 16.16
N ASP A 111 30.64 40.94 15.32
CA ASP A 111 30.80 42.05 14.37
C ASP A 111 30.47 41.64 12.93
N VAL A 112 29.73 40.54 12.76
CA VAL A 112 29.28 40.04 11.45
C VAL A 112 27.77 40.15 11.39
N TRP A 113 27.26 40.87 10.39
CA TRP A 113 25.82 40.94 10.13
C TRP A 113 25.48 40.25 8.81
N LEU A 114 24.45 39.40 8.84
CA LEU A 114 23.90 38.79 7.64
C LEU A 114 22.82 39.70 7.06
N THR A 115 22.89 39.95 5.76
CA THR A 115 21.90 40.70 4.98
C THR A 115 20.97 39.77 4.21
N GLY A 116 21.41 38.54 3.92
CA GLY A 116 20.61 37.56 3.19
C GLY A 116 21.08 36.13 3.41
N ILE A 117 20.12 35.21 3.38
CA ILE A 117 20.35 33.77 3.35
C ILE A 117 19.50 33.22 2.21
N THR A 118 20.16 32.63 1.20
CA THR A 118 19.50 32.06 0.03
C THR A 118 19.81 30.58 -0.04
N SER A 119 18.81 29.75 -0.35
CA SER A 119 19.01 28.33 -0.60
C SER A 119 18.73 28.02 -2.06
N SER A 120 19.64 27.31 -2.70
CA SER A 120 19.46 26.78 -4.05
C SER A 120 19.74 25.27 -4.06
N GLN A 121 19.00 24.54 -4.90
CA GLN A 121 19.29 23.14 -5.17
C GLN A 121 20.25 23.08 -6.36
N ALA A 122 21.45 22.59 -6.12
CA ALA A 122 22.44 22.34 -7.17
C ALA A 122 22.48 20.83 -7.46
N GLN A 123 22.32 20.49 -8.73
CA GLN A 123 22.47 19.12 -9.19
C GLN A 123 23.96 18.85 -9.38
N ASP A 124 24.55 18.03 -8.52
CA ASP A 124 25.95 17.68 -8.67
C ASP A 124 26.10 16.74 -9.88
N SER A 125 26.79 17.22 -10.91
CA SER A 125 26.94 16.53 -12.20
C SER A 125 27.73 15.23 -12.06
N GLU A 126 28.56 15.11 -11.02
CA GLU A 126 29.38 13.91 -10.78
C GLU A 126 28.64 12.83 -9.98
N LYS A 127 27.73 13.21 -9.08
CA LYS A 127 27.12 12.27 -8.13
C LYS A 127 25.65 11.97 -8.37
N LYS A 128 24.96 12.64 -9.30
CA LYS A 128 23.50 12.59 -9.49
C LYS A 128 22.71 12.79 -8.17
N LYS A 129 23.35 13.36 -7.14
CA LYS A 129 22.73 13.68 -5.85
C LYS A 129 22.30 15.14 -5.89
N GLN A 130 21.09 15.43 -5.42
CA GLN A 130 20.67 16.80 -5.19
C GLN A 130 21.39 17.33 -3.96
N THR A 131 22.16 18.39 -4.13
CA THR A 131 22.91 19.04 -3.05
C THR A 131 22.26 20.38 -2.77
N THR A 132 21.99 20.67 -1.51
CA THR A 132 21.48 21.99 -1.11
C THR A 132 22.66 22.91 -0.89
N LEU A 133 22.74 23.97 -1.69
CA LEU A 133 23.70 25.06 -1.52
C LEU A 133 23.02 26.19 -0.75
N ILE A 134 23.66 26.66 0.32
CA ILE A 134 23.23 27.83 1.08
C ILE A 134 24.22 28.94 0.83
N THR A 135 23.74 30.06 0.31
CA THR A 135 24.52 31.28 0.13
C THR A 135 24.18 32.26 1.25
N LEU A 136 25.20 32.69 1.97
CA LEU A 136 25.16 33.66 3.06
C LEU A 136 25.76 34.96 2.55
N THR A 137 24.97 36.04 2.55
CA THR A 137 25.45 37.38 2.23
C THR A 137 25.40 38.26 3.47
N GLY A 138 26.40 39.12 3.64
CA GLY A 138 26.51 39.98 4.80
C GLY A 138 27.63 40.98 4.68
N SER A 139 27.87 41.72 5.76
CA SER A 139 29.06 42.54 5.89
C SER A 139 29.68 42.44 7.29
N THR A 140 30.95 42.79 7.36
CA THR A 140 31.77 42.80 8.58
C THR A 140 32.59 44.07 8.65
N LEU A 141 33.22 44.32 9.80
CA LEU A 141 34.17 45.42 9.96
C LEU A 141 35.54 45.07 9.37
N THR A 142 35.95 43.80 9.44
CA THR A 142 37.27 43.36 8.99
C THR A 142 37.21 42.06 8.19
N GLN A 143 38.18 41.89 7.29
CA GLN A 143 38.31 40.64 6.53
C GLN A 143 38.69 39.44 7.40
N GLN A 144 39.37 39.67 8.53
CA GLN A 144 39.72 38.62 9.48
C GLN A 144 38.48 37.93 10.07
N GLN A 145 37.42 38.70 10.33
CA GLN A 145 36.14 38.17 10.82
C GLN A 145 35.45 37.26 9.80
N VAL A 146 35.59 37.54 8.50
CA VAL A 146 35.08 36.66 7.44
C VAL A 146 35.81 35.31 7.46
N GLY A 147 37.14 35.33 7.60
CA GLY A 147 37.94 34.11 7.71
C GLY A 147 37.61 33.30 8.96
N GLU A 148 37.44 33.95 10.11
CA GLU A 148 37.03 33.29 11.35
C GLU A 148 35.63 32.68 11.24
N MET A 149 34.67 33.41 10.67
CA MET A 149 33.33 32.90 10.40
C MET A 149 33.40 31.66 9.49
N MET A 150 34.16 31.70 8.40
CA MET A 150 34.32 30.55 7.50
C MET A 150 34.91 29.33 8.23
N LEU A 151 35.91 29.53 9.09
CA LEU A 151 36.49 28.46 9.88
C LEU A 151 35.47 27.84 10.83
N ARG A 152 34.69 28.67 11.53
CA ARG A 152 33.61 28.21 12.43
C ARG A 152 32.49 27.49 11.67
N LEU A 153 32.09 27.99 10.50
CA LEU A 153 31.09 27.33 9.66
C LEU A 153 31.56 25.94 9.20
N ASN A 154 32.85 25.79 8.89
CA ASN A 154 33.42 24.50 8.50
C ASN A 154 33.48 23.48 9.65
N THR A 155 33.26 23.89 10.91
CA THR A 155 33.13 22.97 12.04
C THR A 155 31.71 22.42 12.23
N ILE A 156 30.71 22.97 11.54
CA ILE A 156 29.33 22.52 11.66
C ILE A 156 29.18 21.19 10.89
N PRO A 157 28.75 20.09 11.54
CA PRO A 157 28.65 18.77 10.90
C PRO A 157 27.61 18.72 9.77
N THR A 158 26.69 19.68 9.72
CA THR A 158 25.68 19.81 8.66
C THR A 158 26.27 20.29 7.32
N PHE A 159 27.44 20.95 7.33
CA PHE A 159 28.09 21.45 6.12
C PHE A 159 29.23 20.51 5.70
N GLU A 160 29.23 20.13 4.42
CA GLU A 160 30.30 19.32 3.83
C GLU A 160 31.47 20.20 3.39
N LYS A 161 31.15 21.37 2.82
CA LYS A 161 32.15 22.29 2.30
C LYS A 161 31.64 23.72 2.36
N VAL A 162 32.52 24.64 2.78
CA VAL A 162 32.28 26.09 2.79
C VAL A 162 33.25 26.75 1.82
N GLU A 163 32.73 27.55 0.89
CA GLU A 163 33.46 28.25 -0.17
C GLU A 163 33.18 29.74 -0.09
N LEU A 164 34.22 30.57 -0.24
CA LEU A 164 34.06 32.02 -0.36
C LEU A 164 33.85 32.37 -1.83
N HIS A 165 32.76 33.06 -2.15
CA HIS A 165 32.55 33.59 -3.50
C HIS A 165 33.31 34.91 -3.68
N TYR A 166 33.09 35.87 -2.78
CA TYR A 166 33.83 37.14 -2.81
C TYR A 166 33.88 37.82 -1.44
N THR A 167 34.83 38.75 -1.32
CA THR A 167 34.87 39.81 -0.31
C THR A 167 35.15 41.13 -1.01
N GLN A 168 34.38 42.18 -0.71
CA GLN A 168 34.54 43.51 -1.30
C GLN A 168 34.53 44.57 -0.20
N GLN A 169 35.52 45.45 -0.21
CA GLN A 169 35.55 46.59 0.70
C GLN A 169 34.59 47.66 0.19
N ARG A 170 33.72 48.15 1.07
CA ARG A 170 32.73 49.18 0.79
C ARG A 170 32.80 50.21 1.90
N SER A 171 32.84 51.49 1.52
CA SER A 171 32.69 52.58 2.49
C SER A 171 31.22 52.95 2.59
N TYR A 172 30.64 52.82 3.78
CA TYR A 172 29.27 53.21 4.07
C TYR A 172 29.26 54.31 5.14
N ASN A 173 28.78 55.49 4.79
CA ASN A 173 28.62 56.63 5.70
C ASN A 173 29.87 56.91 6.58
N ASN A 174 31.05 56.95 5.95
CA ASN A 174 32.36 57.16 6.58
C ASN A 174 32.93 55.97 7.38
N PHE A 175 32.30 54.80 7.36
CA PHE A 175 32.83 53.54 7.90
C PHE A 175 33.28 52.61 6.78
N GLU A 176 34.46 52.01 6.91
CA GLU A 176 34.90 50.94 6.02
C GLU A 176 34.33 49.62 6.50
N THR A 177 33.59 48.93 5.63
CA THR A 177 33.04 47.60 5.87
C THR A 177 33.49 46.65 4.77
N VAL A 178 33.44 45.37 5.03
CA VAL A 178 33.74 44.31 4.06
C VAL A 178 32.46 43.52 3.81
N ASP A 179 31.90 43.66 2.62
CA ASP A 179 30.80 42.82 2.16
C ASP A 179 31.34 41.46 1.74
N PHE A 180 30.62 40.39 2.06
CA PHE A 180 31.01 39.03 1.72
C PHE A 180 29.84 38.21 1.20
N GLU A 181 30.19 37.20 0.39
CA GLU A 181 29.31 36.11 0.01
C GLU A 181 30.01 34.77 0.23
N VAL A 182 29.43 33.95 1.08
CA VAL A 182 29.93 32.61 1.42
C VAL A 182 28.88 31.58 1.06
N ALA A 183 29.29 30.53 0.34
CA ALA A 183 28.43 29.42 -0.01
C ALA A 183 28.81 28.17 0.78
N ALA A 184 27.83 27.52 1.39
CA ALA A 184 28.00 26.28 2.14
C ALA A 184 27.16 25.16 1.50
N ARG A 185 27.80 24.03 1.21
CA ARG A 185 27.12 22.82 0.74
C ARG A 185 26.65 22.02 1.94
N MET A 186 25.35 21.77 2.02
CA MET A 186 24.79 20.91 3.06
C MET A 186 24.98 19.44 2.72
N GLN A 187 25.33 18.64 3.72
CA GLN A 187 25.34 17.19 3.59
C GLN A 187 23.91 16.68 3.37
N THR A 188 23.61 16.16 2.19
CA THR A 188 22.33 15.49 1.93
C THR A 188 22.31 14.18 2.70
N PRO A 189 21.30 13.91 3.55
CA PRO A 189 21.18 12.60 4.18
C PRO A 189 21.09 11.56 3.07
N GLU A 190 21.87 10.48 3.18
CA GLU A 190 21.64 9.33 2.33
C GLU A 190 20.21 8.86 2.59
N GLU A 191 19.36 8.93 1.57
CA GLU A 191 18.15 8.13 1.54
C GLU A 191 18.61 6.71 1.83
N LYS A 192 18.33 6.21 3.03
CA LYS A 192 18.29 4.77 3.25
C LYS A 192 17.19 4.30 2.33
N GLU A 193 17.58 3.83 1.14
CA GLU A 193 16.73 3.04 0.27
C GLU A 193 15.95 2.10 1.19
N GLY A 194 14.63 2.26 1.16
CA GLY A 194 13.72 1.27 1.74
C GLY A 194 14.09 -0.04 1.07
N LYS A 195 14.82 -0.86 1.81
CA LYS A 195 15.08 -2.24 1.44
C LYS A 195 13.70 -2.89 1.54
N ASP A 196 13.00 -2.92 0.42
CA ASP A 196 11.79 -3.70 0.24
C ASP A 196 12.18 -5.16 0.51
N GLU A 197 12.02 -5.58 1.77
CA GLU A 197 11.90 -6.99 2.13
C GLU A 197 10.54 -7.48 1.59
N ALA A 198 10.49 -7.70 0.29
CA ALA A 198 9.40 -8.41 -0.37
C ALA A 198 10.00 -9.32 -1.45
N GLY A 199 10.26 -10.58 -1.08
CA GLY A 199 10.55 -11.63 -2.07
C GLY A 199 11.58 -12.67 -1.65
N SER A 200 11.43 -13.29 -0.47
CA SER A 200 11.97 -14.64 -0.26
C SER A 200 11.00 -15.44 0.59
N SER A 201 10.08 -16.12 -0.09
CA SER A 201 9.40 -17.35 0.32
C SER A 201 8.70 -17.93 -0.89
#